data_AF-A0A965FEQ7-F1
#
_entry.id   AF-A0A965FEQ7-F1
#
_cell.length_a   1.000
_cell.length_b   1.000
_cell.length_c   1.000
_cell.angle_alpha   90.00
_cell.angle_beta   90.00
_cell.angle_gamma   90.00
#
_symmetry.space_group_name_H-M   'P 1'
#
loop_
_entity.id
_entity.type
_entity.pdbx_description
1 polymer ?
#
loop_
_entity_poly.entity_id
_entity_poly.type
_entity_poly.pdbx_seq_one_letter_code
_entity_poly.pdbx_strand_id
1 'polypeptide(L)'
;MGANDTAAVIPVASAQESCFHGRHINPFIFAGLNSADGWQLKDYEARQGYQALRKILLEGMTPEQVIAELKTGVLRGRGGAGFPTGLKWSFMPRQFPGQKYLVCNSDEG
;
A
#
# COMPACT_ATOMS: atom_id res chain seq x y z
N MET A 1 29.68 38.08 16.71
CA MET A 1 29.05 37.03 17.55
C MET A 1 27.64 36.90 17.03
N GLY A 2 27.35 36.00 16.09
CA GLY A 2 27.28 34.54 16.26
C GLY A 2 25.80 34.20 16.48
N ALA A 3 25.11 33.36 15.72
CA ALA A 3 25.49 32.42 14.69
C ALA A 3 24.37 32.37 13.63
N ASN A 4 24.74 32.01 12.40
CA ASN A 4 23.85 31.74 11.29
C ASN A 4 22.83 30.66 11.66
N ASP A 5 21.55 30.98 11.51
CA ASP A 5 20.45 30.03 11.58
C ASP A 5 20.41 29.23 10.26
N THR A 6 21.41 28.36 10.08
CA THR A 6 21.37 27.32 9.04
C THR A 6 20.42 26.25 9.53
N ALA A 7 19.12 26.46 9.32
CA ALA A 7 18.19 25.35 9.25
C ALA A 7 18.76 24.37 8.22
N ALA A 8 19.15 23.19 8.66
CA ALA A 8 19.63 22.14 7.78
C ALA A 8 18.57 21.94 6.70
N VAL A 9 18.95 22.19 5.44
CA VAL A 9 18.16 21.75 4.30
C VAL A 9 18.19 20.23 4.36
N ILE A 10 17.22 19.64 5.06
CA ILE A 10 17.04 18.19 5.08
C ILE A 10 16.78 17.81 3.62
N PRO A 11 17.59 16.92 3.04
CA PRO A 11 17.39 16.50 1.67
C PRO A 11 15.98 15.89 1.60
N VAL A 12 15.13 16.52 0.80
CA VAL A 12 13.80 15.99 0.50
C VAL A 12 14.04 14.69 -0.25
N ALA A 13 13.81 13.56 0.42
CA ALA A 13 13.83 12.26 -0.23
C ALA A 13 12.73 12.25 -1.31
N SER A 14 13.12 12.40 -2.58
CA SER A 14 12.18 12.28 -3.68
C SER A 14 12.06 10.80 -4.05
N ALA A 15 10.90 10.19 -3.83
CA ALA A 15 10.63 8.81 -4.25
C ALA A 15 10.40 8.68 -5.78
N GLN A 16 10.99 9.60 -6.57
CA GLN A 16 10.77 9.72 -8.02
C GLN A 16 11.61 8.73 -8.83
N GLU A 17 12.72 8.24 -8.29
CA GLU A 17 13.64 7.35 -9.01
C GLU A 17 13.19 5.88 -8.86
N SER A 18 12.34 5.43 -9.78
CA SER A 18 12.16 4.00 -9.99
C SER A 18 13.31 3.45 -10.83
N CYS A 19 13.71 2.19 -10.61
CA CYS A 19 14.77 1.51 -11.39
C CYS A 19 14.44 1.34 -12.88
N PHE A 20 13.27 1.80 -13.34
CA PHE A 20 12.75 1.57 -14.68
C PHE A 20 12.95 2.72 -15.69
N HIS A 21 13.73 3.77 -15.36
CA HIS A 21 14.32 4.76 -16.30
C HIS A 21 13.49 5.11 -17.57
N GLY A 22 12.21 5.46 -17.41
CA GLY A 22 11.35 5.86 -18.54
C GLY A 22 10.52 4.75 -19.21
N ARG A 23 10.43 3.56 -18.63
CA ARG A 23 9.35 2.61 -18.96
C ARG A 23 8.05 3.06 -18.26
N HIS A 24 6.91 2.91 -18.94
CA HIS A 24 5.56 3.38 -18.55
C HIS A 24 4.96 2.72 -17.28
N ILE A 25 5.73 2.55 -16.21
CA ILE A 25 5.25 1.99 -14.94
C ILE A 25 5.46 3.07 -13.87
N ASN A 26 4.39 3.83 -13.61
CA ASN A 26 4.40 4.79 -12.53
C ASN A 26 4.40 4.06 -11.17
N PRO A 27 5.18 4.52 -10.19
CA PRO A 27 5.13 3.94 -8.85
C PRO A 27 3.73 4.17 -8.27
N PHE A 28 3.07 3.10 -7.81
CA PHE A 28 1.73 3.21 -7.23
C PHE A 28 1.78 3.48 -5.72
N ILE A 29 2.60 2.73 -4.97
CA ILE A 29 2.68 2.83 -3.49
C ILE A 29 3.35 4.14 -3.05
N PHE A 30 4.43 4.51 -3.73
CA PHE A 30 5.21 5.72 -3.40
C PHE A 30 4.72 6.98 -4.16
N ALA A 31 3.64 6.88 -4.93
CA ALA A 31 3.08 8.03 -5.65
C ALA A 31 2.80 9.20 -4.69
N GLY A 32 3.33 10.36 -5.04
CA GLY A 32 3.12 11.62 -4.31
C GLY A 32 3.83 11.70 -2.94
N LEU A 33 4.70 10.75 -2.60
CA LEU A 33 5.51 10.82 -1.39
C LEU A 33 6.70 11.78 -1.60
N ASN A 34 6.46 13.06 -1.32
CA ASN A 34 7.38 14.16 -1.66
C ASN A 34 7.95 14.88 -0.42
N SER A 35 7.73 14.36 0.78
CA SER A 35 8.17 14.98 2.03
C SER A 35 8.60 13.93 3.04
N ALA A 36 9.51 14.32 3.94
CA ALA A 36 9.97 13.46 5.05
C ALA A 36 8.82 13.06 5.99
N ASP A 37 7.79 13.91 6.10
CA ASP A 37 6.61 13.68 6.94
C ASP A 37 5.44 13.00 6.21
N GLY A 38 5.61 12.60 4.94
CA GLY A 38 4.53 12.07 4.10
C GLY A 38 3.90 10.74 4.55
N TRP A 39 4.39 10.18 5.66
CA TRP A 39 3.85 9.02 6.37
C TRP A 39 2.71 9.36 7.34
N GLN A 40 2.52 10.65 7.67
CA GLN A 40 1.43 11.07 8.55
C GLN A 40 0.06 10.78 7.91
N LEU A 41 -0.95 10.54 8.74
CA LEU A 41 -2.30 10.19 8.30
C LEU A 41 -2.88 11.23 7.34
N LYS A 42 -2.77 12.53 7.65
CA LYS A 42 -3.30 13.60 6.81
C LYS A 42 -2.70 13.57 5.39
N ASP A 43 -1.40 13.28 5.29
CA ASP A 43 -0.66 13.28 4.03
C ASP A 43 -0.98 12.01 3.23
N TYR A 44 -1.23 10.89 3.90
CA TYR A 44 -1.74 9.68 3.25
C TYR A 44 -3.15 9.89 2.70
N GLU A 45 -4.05 10.52 3.46
CA GLU A 45 -5.41 10.83 3.03
C GLU A 45 -5.46 11.85 1.89
N ALA A 46 -4.62 12.89 1.93
CA ALA A 46 -4.47 13.87 0.85
C ALA A 46 -4.05 13.21 -0.48
N ARG A 47 -3.32 12.10 -0.41
CA ARG A 47 -2.94 11.25 -1.56
C ARG A 47 -3.97 10.16 -1.86
N GLN A 48 -5.22 10.35 -1.45
CA GLN A 48 -6.33 9.42 -1.68
C GLN A 48 -6.19 8.09 -0.93
N GLY A 49 -5.42 8.06 0.16
CA GLY A 49 -5.36 6.93 1.09
C GLY A 49 -6.73 6.56 1.65
N TYR A 50 -6.92 5.26 1.92
CA TYR A 50 -8.15 4.66 2.44
C TYR A 50 -9.43 4.80 1.58
N GLN A 51 -9.38 5.38 0.38
CA GLN A 51 -10.57 5.49 -0.49
C GLN A 51 -11.23 4.11 -0.74
N ALA A 52 -10.43 3.11 -1.10
CA ALA A 52 -10.93 1.75 -1.31
C ALA A 52 -11.52 1.13 -0.02
N LEU A 53 -10.89 1.36 1.13
CA LEU A 53 -11.38 0.85 2.41
C LEU A 53 -12.72 1.49 2.78
N ARG A 54 -12.85 2.82 2.60
CA ARG A 54 -14.11 3.55 2.82
C ARG A 54 -15.20 3.02 1.91
N LYS A 55 -14.93 2.85 0.62
CA LYS A 55 -15.88 2.23 -0.32
C LYS A 55 -16.36 0.87 0.17
N ILE A 56 -15.44 -0.03 0.54
CA ILE A 56 -15.77 -1.38 0.99
C ILE A 56 -16.67 -1.35 2.24
N LEU A 57 -16.35 -0.51 3.22
CA LEU A 57 -17.04 -0.47 4.51
C LEU A 57 -18.35 0.33 4.48
N LEU A 58 -18.40 1.43 3.71
CA LEU A 58 -19.54 2.35 3.70
C LEU A 58 -20.55 2.04 2.59
N GLU A 59 -20.09 1.65 1.40
CA GLU A 59 -20.98 1.28 0.28
C GLU A 59 -21.40 -0.20 0.35
N GLY A 60 -20.72 -1.00 1.18
CA GLY A 60 -21.07 -2.40 1.43
C GLY A 60 -20.64 -3.33 0.29
N MET A 61 -19.36 -3.71 0.28
CA MET A 61 -18.87 -4.79 -0.58
C MET A 61 -18.84 -6.11 0.16
N THR A 62 -19.30 -7.19 -0.48
CA THR A 62 -19.16 -8.53 0.08
C THR A 62 -17.71 -9.02 -0.02
N PRO A 63 -17.25 -9.94 0.85
CA PRO A 63 -15.93 -10.55 0.74
C PRO A 63 -15.66 -11.17 -0.63
N GLU A 64 -16.68 -11.73 -1.27
CA GLU A 64 -16.60 -12.31 -2.61
C GLU A 64 -16.31 -11.27 -3.68
N GLN A 65 -16.97 -10.10 -3.60
CA GLN A 65 -16.72 -8.99 -4.51
C GLN A 65 -15.29 -8.46 -4.35
N VAL A 66 -14.79 -8.35 -3.11
CA VAL A 66 -13.41 -7.95 -2.84
C VAL A 66 -12.42 -8.97 -3.42
N ILE A 67 -12.65 -10.27 -3.21
CA ILE A 67 -11.80 -11.33 -3.78
C ILE A 67 -11.86 -11.33 -5.31
N ALA A 68 -13.02 -11.10 -5.91
CA ALA A 68 -13.18 -11.02 -7.36
C ALA A 68 -12.37 -9.84 -7.94
N GLU A 69 -12.45 -8.66 -7.31
CA GLU A 69 -11.67 -7.48 -7.71
C GLU A 69 -10.15 -7.77 -7.65
N LEU A 70 -9.68 -8.44 -6.58
CA LEU A 70 -8.26 -8.83 -6.46
C LEU A 70 -7.81 -9.82 -7.53
N LYS A 71 -8.70 -10.73 -7.96
CA LYS A 71 -8.44 -11.66 -9.06
C LYS A 71 -8.36 -10.91 -10.40
N THR A 72 -9.27 -9.96 -10.63
CA THR A 72 -9.27 -9.09 -11.83
C THR A 72 -8.02 -8.22 -11.89
N GLY A 73 -7.58 -7.67 -10.76
CA GLY A 73 -6.37 -6.85 -10.67
C GLY A 73 -5.05 -7.63 -10.78
N VAL A 74 -5.10 -8.96 -10.90
CA VAL A 74 -3.92 -9.85 -11.05
C VAL A 74 -2.82 -9.57 -10.01
N LEU A 75 -3.22 -9.19 -8.79
CA LEU A 75 -2.26 -8.89 -7.73
C LEU A 75 -1.50 -10.16 -7.34
N ARG A 76 -0.17 -10.07 -7.30
CA ARG A 76 0.73 -11.16 -6.88
C ARG A 76 1.35 -10.83 -5.54
N GLY A 77 1.59 -11.86 -4.73
CA GLY A 77 2.30 -11.75 -3.46
C GLY A 77 3.71 -11.19 -3.64
N ARG A 78 4.14 -10.31 -2.72
CA ARG A 78 5.42 -9.60 -2.82
C ARG A 78 6.56 -10.21 -1.98
N GLY A 79 6.28 -11.21 -1.14
CA GLY A 79 7.30 -11.95 -0.37
C GLY A 79 8.02 -13.05 -1.17
N GLY A 80 8.44 -12.78 -2.41
CA GLY A 80 9.27 -13.69 -3.23
C GLY A 80 8.53 -14.75 -4.05
N ALA A 81 7.55 -15.47 -3.48
CA ALA A 81 6.88 -16.57 -4.20
C ALA A 81 5.97 -16.13 -5.35
N GLY A 82 5.54 -14.86 -5.38
CA GLY A 82 4.69 -14.33 -6.46
C GLY A 82 3.32 -15.02 -6.60
N PHE A 83 2.82 -15.70 -5.56
CA PHE A 83 1.54 -16.42 -5.64
C PHE A 83 0.36 -15.45 -5.87
N PRO A 84 -0.64 -15.75 -6.72
CA PRO A 84 -1.77 -14.85 -6.96
C PRO A 84 -2.58 -14.58 -5.68
N THR A 85 -2.65 -13.33 -5.26
CA THR A 85 -3.22 -12.92 -3.96
C THR A 85 -4.71 -13.24 -3.87
N GLY A 86 -5.50 -12.90 -4.90
CA GLY A 86 -6.94 -13.18 -4.92
C GLY A 86 -7.26 -14.68 -4.88
N LEU A 87 -6.42 -15.53 -5.49
CA LEU A 87 -6.55 -16.98 -5.38
C LEU A 87 -6.25 -17.46 -3.95
N LYS A 88 -5.12 -17.01 -3.38
CA LYS A 88 -4.73 -17.37 -2.00
C LYS A 88 -5.83 -17.02 -1.00
N TRP A 89 -6.42 -15.83 -1.11
CA TRP A 89 -7.46 -15.37 -0.20
C TRP A 89 -8.76 -16.18 -0.35
N SER A 90 -9.03 -16.73 -1.54
CA SER A 90 -10.21 -17.57 -1.76
C SER A 90 -10.14 -18.95 -1.09
N PHE A 91 -8.99 -19.35 -0.57
CA PHE A 91 -8.83 -20.62 0.15
C PHE A 91 -9.41 -20.60 1.56
N MET A 92 -9.65 -19.42 2.14
CA MET A 92 -10.19 -19.33 3.50
C MET A 92 -11.66 -19.79 3.51
N PRO A 93 -12.01 -20.95 4.14
CA PRO A 93 -13.39 -21.40 4.23
C PRO A 93 -14.32 -20.33 4.81
N ARG A 94 -15.47 -20.13 4.15
CA ARG A 94 -16.48 -19.16 4.61
C ARG A 94 -17.06 -19.58 5.95
N GLN A 95 -17.38 -20.86 6.09
CA GLN A 95 -18.07 -21.45 7.23
C GLN A 95 -17.12 -22.10 8.24
N PHE A 96 -15.94 -21.52 8.46
CA PHE A 96 -15.01 -22.03 9.47
C PHE A 96 -15.56 -21.73 10.87
N PRO A 97 -15.75 -22.75 11.74
CA PRO A 97 -16.11 -22.51 13.13
C PRO A 97 -14.89 -21.96 13.89
N GLY A 98 -14.96 -20.70 14.31
CA GLY A 98 -13.92 -20.05 15.11
C GLY A 98 -13.41 -18.74 14.53
N GLN A 99 -12.44 -18.14 15.22
CA GLN A 99 -11.85 -16.86 14.83
C GLN A 99 -10.90 -17.05 13.64
N LYS A 100 -10.99 -16.13 12.67
CA LYS A 100 -10.05 -16.03 11.55
C LYS A 100 -9.07 -14.90 11.82
N TYR A 101 -7.83 -15.10 11.37
CA TYR A 101 -6.74 -14.14 11.56
C TYR A 101 -6.11 -13.78 10.23
N LEU A 102 -5.62 -12.53 10.14
CA LEU A 102 -4.79 -12.04 9.05
C LEU A 102 -3.42 -11.69 9.65
N VAL A 103 -2.36 -12.23 9.07
CA VAL A 103 -0.97 -11.95 9.47
C VAL A 103 -0.30 -11.19 8.33
N CYS A 104 0.21 -10.00 8.63
CA CYS A 104 1.11 -9.28 7.75
C CYS A 104 2.53 -9.71 8.08
N ASN A 105 3.26 -10.26 7.10
CA ASN A 105 4.68 -10.52 7.28
C ASN A 105 5.44 -9.23 7.00
N SER A 106 6.25 -8.79 7.97
CA SER A 106 7.12 -7.61 7.88
C SER A 106 8.58 -7.96 8.21
N ASP A 107 8.90 -9.25 8.34
CA ASP A 107 10.27 -9.74 8.47
C ASP A 107 10.90 -9.78 7.08
N GLU A 108 11.99 -9.04 6.90
CA GLU A 108 12.70 -8.88 5.61
C GLU A 108 14.21 -9.16 5.73
N GLY A 109 14.66 -9.72 6.86
CA GLY A 109 16.07 -10.07 7.14
C GLY A 109 16.89 -8.97 7.81
#